data_AF-A0A323UNW8-F1
#
_entry.id   AF-A0A323UNW8-F1
#
_cell.length_a   1.000
_cell.length_b   1.000
_cell.length_c   1.000
_cell.angle_alpha   90.00
_cell.angle_beta   90.00
_cell.angle_gamma   90.00
#
_symmetry.space_group_name_H-M   'P 1'
#
loop_
_entity.id
_entity.type
_entity.pdbx_description
1 polymer ?
#
loop_
_entity_poly.entity_id
_entity_poly.type
_entity_poly.pdbx_seq_one_letter_code
_entity_poly.pdbx_strand_id
1 'polypeptide(L)'
;ATLATLLRPLLDQELSIVFYDLTTIRAEGSTEMSEELRRFGLSKEGDIARQVMLGVVQTADGLPIHHEVFAGNTGETTTLIP
;
A
#
# COMPACT_ATOMS: atom_id res chain seq x y z
N ALA A 1 -15.10 15.33 24.29
CA ALA A 1 -13.98 16.28 24.07
C ALA A 1 -12.82 16.05 25.06
N THR A 2 -13.08 15.72 26.33
CA THR A 2 -12.09 15.61 27.42
C THR A 2 -11.05 14.50 27.25
N LEU A 3 -11.43 13.34 26.70
CA LEU A 3 -10.51 12.22 26.50
C LEU A 3 -9.42 12.52 25.47
N ALA A 4 -9.77 13.17 24.36
CA ALA A 4 -8.83 13.52 23.30
C ALA A 4 -7.74 14.50 23.79
N THR A 5 -8.08 15.43 24.68
CA THR A 5 -7.12 16.37 25.27
C THR A 5 -6.13 15.69 26.22
N LEU A 6 -6.57 14.67 26.95
CA LEU A 6 -5.72 13.89 27.86
C LEU A 6 -4.80 12.91 27.13
N LEU A 7 -5.24 12.38 25.98
CA LEU A 7 -4.44 11.50 25.13
C LEU A 7 -3.39 12.25 24.31
N ARG A 8 -3.63 13.55 24.02
CA ARG A 8 -2.75 14.36 23.15
C ARG A 8 -1.28 14.33 23.59
N PRO A 9 -0.90 14.59 24.85
CA PRO A 9 0.51 14.57 25.28
C PRO A 9 1.14 13.16 25.30
N LEU A 10 0.32 12.11 25.36
CA LEU A 10 0.77 10.72 25.31
C LEU A 10 1.04 10.26 23.86
N LEU A 11 0.34 10.86 22.90
CA LEU A 11 0.57 10.65 21.46
C LEU A 11 1.70 11.54 20.93
N ASP A 12 1.99 12.66 21.59
CA ASP A 12 2.91 13.70 21.13
C ASP A 12 4.39 13.46 21.51
N GLN A 13 4.76 12.28 21.99
CA GLN A 13 6.13 12.00 22.51
C GLN A 13 6.95 10.99 21.74
N GLU A 14 6.43 10.41 20.66
CA GLU A 14 7.24 9.75 19.63
C GLU A 14 6.32 9.54 18.44
N LEU A 15 6.22 10.56 17.57
CA LEU A 15 5.58 10.36 16.28
C LEU A 15 6.50 9.39 15.50
N SER A 16 6.25 8.09 15.66
CA SER A 16 6.91 7.05 14.88
C SER A 16 6.48 7.25 13.43
N ILE A 17 7.29 7.99 12.66
CA ILE A 17 7.05 8.20 11.23
C ILE A 17 7.12 6.82 10.59
N VAL A 18 6.00 6.37 10.06
CA VAL A 18 5.90 5.13 9.31
C VAL A 18 5.78 5.51 7.84
N PHE A 19 6.67 4.98 7.02
CA PHE A 19 6.66 5.22 5.59
C PHE A 19 5.72 4.21 4.93
N TYR A 20 4.80 4.71 4.11
CA TYR A 20 3.95 3.90 3.25
C TYR A 20 4.43 4.07 1.81
N ASP A 21 4.78 2.96 1.16
CA ASP A 21 5.08 2.93 -0.27
C ASP A 21 4.14 1.99 -0.99
N LEU A 22 3.76 2.37 -2.22
CA LEU A 22 2.90 1.58 -3.09
C LEU A 22 3.67 1.28 -4.37
N THR A 23 4.18 0.06 -4.48
CA THR A 23 4.93 -0.39 -5.64
C THR A 23 4.11 -1.31 -6.52
N THR A 24 4.39 -1.31 -7.82
CA THR A 24 3.69 -2.14 -8.80
C THR A 24 4.56 -3.34 -9.16
N ILE A 25 4.04 -4.55 -8.94
CA ILE A 25 4.73 -5.79 -9.30
C ILE A 25 4.11 -6.35 -10.57
N ARG A 26 4.93 -6.55 -11.59
CA ARG A 26 4.53 -7.18 -12.85
C ARG A 26 4.47 -8.71 -12.66
N ALA A 27 3.44 -9.33 -13.20
CA ALA A 27 3.29 -10.78 -13.21
C ALA A 27 3.32 -11.29 -14.66
N GLU A 28 4.14 -12.31 -14.90
CA GLU A 28 4.20 -13.04 -16.16
C GLU A 28 3.51 -14.40 -16.01
N GLY A 29 2.86 -14.86 -17.08
CA GLY A 29 2.16 -16.14 -17.10
C GLY A 29 0.70 -16.03 -17.55
N SER A 30 0.22 -17.11 -18.16
CA SER A 30 -1.12 -17.21 -18.77
C SER A 30 -2.18 -17.79 -17.84
N THR A 31 -1.82 -18.28 -16.65
CA THR A 31 -2.76 -18.90 -15.72
C THR A 31 -3.81 -17.90 -15.24
N GLU A 32 -5.09 -18.26 -15.33
CA GLU A 32 -6.22 -17.50 -14.80
C GLU A 32 -6.75 -18.17 -13.53
N MET A 33 -7.18 -17.39 -12.56
CA MET A 33 -7.71 -17.86 -11.27
C MET A 33 -9.02 -17.14 -10.95
N SER A 34 -9.92 -17.80 -10.24
CA SER A 34 -11.08 -17.15 -9.62
C SER A 34 -10.60 -16.08 -8.63
N GLU A 35 -11.21 -14.90 -8.64
CA GLU A 35 -10.84 -13.74 -7.80
C GLU A 35 -9.43 -13.17 -8.06
N GLU A 36 -9.12 -12.90 -9.33
CA GLU A 36 -7.79 -12.47 -9.72
C GLU A 36 -7.43 -11.04 -9.31
N LEU A 37 -6.39 -10.93 -8.46
CA LEU A 37 -5.74 -9.67 -8.10
C LEU A 37 -4.87 -9.11 -9.24
N ARG A 38 -4.31 -9.99 -10.08
CA ARG A 38 -3.43 -9.63 -11.21
C ARG A 38 -4.25 -9.06 -12.38
N ARG A 39 -4.58 -7.78 -12.30
CA ARG A 39 -5.32 -7.09 -13.37
C ARG A 39 -4.37 -6.42 -14.34
N PHE A 40 -4.78 -6.34 -15.59
CA PHE A 40 -4.07 -5.54 -16.58
C PHE A 40 -4.18 -4.06 -16.21
N GLY A 41 -3.05 -3.36 -16.19
CA GLY A 41 -3.02 -1.91 -16.06
C GLY A 41 -1.86 -1.32 -16.85
N LEU A 42 -1.93 -0.01 -17.05
CA LEU A 42 -0.86 0.75 -17.69
C LEU A 42 0.31 0.86 -16.71
N SER A 43 1.46 0.30 -17.06
CA SER A 43 2.69 0.51 -16.31
C SER A 43 3.16 1.97 -16.47
N LYS A 44 3.97 2.46 -15.53
CA LYS A 44 4.59 3.80 -15.63
C LYS A 44 5.53 3.94 -16.85
N GLU A 45 5.85 2.83 -17.51
CA GLU A 45 6.70 2.74 -18.71
C GLU A 45 5.89 2.65 -20.02
N GLY A 46 4.56 2.70 -19.95
CA GLY A 46 3.66 2.74 -21.12
C GLY A 46 3.18 1.37 -21.62
N ASP A 47 3.73 0.28 -21.08
CA ASP A 47 3.28 -1.07 -21.43
C ASP A 47 2.05 -1.49 -20.62
N ILE A 48 1.14 -2.22 -21.27
CA ILE A 48 0.02 -2.89 -20.60
C ILE A 48 0.49 -4.26 -20.16
N ALA A 49 0.51 -4.50 -18.85
CA ALA A 49 0.90 -5.78 -18.28
C ALA A 49 -0.03 -6.19 -17.12
N ARG A 50 -0.09 -7.49 -16.83
CA ARG A 50 -0.73 -7.99 -15.61
C ARG A 50 0.12 -7.54 -14.44
N GLN A 51 -0.52 -6.90 -13.47
CA GLN A 51 0.16 -6.36 -12.32
C GLN A 51 -0.68 -6.48 -11.05
N VAL A 52 0.01 -6.47 -9.92
CA VAL A 52 -0.57 -6.26 -8.59
C VAL A 52 0.09 -5.03 -7.97
N MET A 53 -0.60 -4.43 -7.01
CA MET A 53 -0.04 -3.32 -6.24
C MET A 53 0.29 -3.82 -4.84
N LEU A 54 1.52 -3.61 -4.40
CA LEU A 54 2.01 -3.98 -3.09
C LEU A 54 2.17 -2.70 -2.26
N GLY A 55 1.32 -2.58 -1.23
CA GLY A 55 1.49 -1.58 -0.19
C GLY A 55 2.42 -2.10 0.89
N VAL A 56 3.45 -1.35 1.24
CA VAL A 56 4.39 -1.69 2.32
C VAL A 56 4.42 -0.55 3.33
N VAL A 57 4.29 -0.92 4.59
CA VAL A 57 4.47 -0.03 5.74
C VAL A 57 5.83 -0.38 6.37
N GLN A 58 6.71 0.61 6.51
CA GLN A 58 8.05 0.40 7.04
C GLN A 58 8.45 1.44 8.09
N THR A 59 9.37 1.05 8.98
CA THR A 59 10.00 1.98 9.92
C THR A 59 10.83 3.03 9.18
N ALA A 60 11.29 4.06 9.89
CA ALA A 60 12.21 5.04 9.33
C ALA A 60 13.55 4.44 8.86
N ASP A 61 13.96 3.30 9.43
CA ASP A 61 15.16 2.56 9.02
C ASP A 61 14.89 1.59 7.85
N GLY A 62 13.68 1.59 7.29
CA GLY A 62 13.29 0.72 6.16
C GLY A 62 12.95 -0.71 6.56
N LEU A 63 12.74 -1.00 7.85
CA LEU A 63 12.31 -2.33 8.29
C LEU A 63 10.82 -2.51 7.99
N PRO A 64 10.40 -3.54 7.23
CA PRO A 64 8.98 -3.75 6.93
C PRO A 64 8.22 -4.16 8.20
N ILE A 65 7.12 -3.46 8.45
CA ILE A 65 6.20 -3.69 9.57
C ILE A 65 4.96 -4.44 9.06
N HIS A 66 4.45 -4.06 7.90
CA HIS A 66 3.24 -4.64 7.32
C HIS A 66 3.28 -4.58 5.79
N HIS A 67 2.55 -5.49 5.14
CA HIS A 67 2.35 -5.49 3.70
C HIS A 67 0.91 -5.89 3.35
N GLU A 68 0.37 -5.29 2.30
CA GLU A 68 -0.95 -5.61 1.76
C GLU A 68 -0.89 -5.66 0.23
N VAL A 69 -1.58 -6.64 -0.37
CA VAL A 69 -1.62 -6.84 -1.83
C VAL A 69 -3.00 -6.44 -2.35
N PHE A 70 -3.01 -5.46 -3.26
CA PHE A 70 -4.21 -4.94 -3.90
C PHE A 70 -4.29 -5.39 -5.36
N ALA A 71 -5.52 -5.38 -5.88
CA ALA A 71 -5.75 -5.62 -7.30
C ALA A 71 -5.04 -4.55 -8.14
N GLY A 72 -4.32 -4.97 -9.18
CA GLY A 72 -3.69 -4.04 -10.12
C GLY A 72 -4.72 -3.09 -10.76
N ASN A 73 -4.24 -1.95 -11.27
CA ASN A 73 -5.08 -0.95 -11.92
C ASN A 73 -6.14 -0.29 -10.99
N THR A 74 -5.91 -0.32 -9.67
CA THR A 74 -6.70 0.41 -8.67
C THR A 74 -5.94 1.69 -8.30
N GLY A 75 -6.58 2.86 -8.35
CA GLY A 75 -5.92 4.13 -8.02
C GLY A 75 -5.57 4.25 -6.52
N GLU A 76 -4.45 4.92 -6.22
CA GLU A 76 -3.93 5.20 -4.85
C GLU A 76 -4.98 5.75 -3.88
N THR A 77 -5.95 6.51 -4.40
CA THR A 77 -6.94 7.26 -3.60
C THR A 77 -7.93 6.39 -2.84
N THR A 78 -8.12 5.12 -3.23
CA THR A 78 -9.06 4.20 -2.53
C THR A 78 -8.39 3.27 -1.53
N THR A 79 -7.07 3.16 -1.57
CA THR A 79 -6.27 2.28 -0.68
C THR A 79 -5.69 3.01 0.54
N LEU A 80 -5.71 4.34 0.53
CA LEU A 80 -5.29 5.17 1.66
C LEU A 80 -6.53 5.63 2.45
N ILE A 81 -6.85 4.90 3.51
CA ILE A 81 -7.70 5.43 4.58
C ILE A 81 -6.75 6.09 5.59
N PRO A 82 -6.85 7.42 5.84
CA PRO A 82 -6.00 8.13 6.78
C PRO A 82 -6.17 7.66 8.24
#